data_AF-A0A9E5RFI8-F1
#
_entry.id   AF-A0A9E5RFI8-F1
#
_cell.length_a   1.000
_cell.length_b   1.000
_cell.length_c   1.000
_cell.angle_alpha   90.00
_cell.angle_beta   90.00
_cell.angle_gamma   90.00
#
_symmetry.space_group_name_H-M   'P 1'
#
loop_
_entity.id
_entity.type
_entity.pdbx_description
1 polymer ?
#
loop_
_entity_poly.entity_id
_entity_poly.type
_entity_poly.pdbx_seq_one_letter_code
_entity_poly.pdbx_strand_id
1 'polypeptide(L)' 'MTSSSSVAVRELPLFPLSEVVLFPDKPLPLHIFEFRYRIMMNTILQSDRRFGVLMVDPVEGKVAK' A
#
# COMPACT_ATOMS: atom_id res chain seq x y z
N MET A 1 -3.64 -28.38 -12.35
CA MET A 1 -3.48 -27.94 -10.95
C MET A 1 -4.48 -26.82 -10.72
N THR A 2 -5.67 -27.15 -10.24
CA THR A 2 -6.78 -26.20 -10.08
C THR A 2 -6.55 -25.42 -8.78
N SER A 3 -6.09 -24.17 -8.88
CA SER A 3 -6.05 -23.27 -7.72
C SER A 3 -7.48 -22.92 -7.34
N SER A 4 -7.97 -23.49 -6.24
CA SER A 4 -9.23 -23.09 -5.62
C SER A 4 -9.02 -21.69 -5.05
N SER A 5 -9.50 -20.67 -5.75
CA SER A 5 -9.51 -19.31 -5.25
C SER A 5 -10.60 -19.19 -4.19
N SER A 6 -10.26 -19.51 -2.94
CA SER A 6 -10.99 -18.98 -1.79
C SER A 6 -10.83 -17.46 -1.82
N VAL A 7 -11.91 -16.73 -2.04
CA VAL A 7 -11.93 -15.27 -1.88
C VAL A 7 -11.82 -15.01 -0.38
N ALA A 8 -10.58 -14.97 0.12
CA ALA A 8 -10.31 -14.59 1.48
C ALA A 8 -10.35 -13.07 1.57
N VAL A 9 -11.33 -12.53 2.30
CA VAL A 9 -11.35 -11.12 2.70
C VAL A 9 -10.16 -10.90 3.63
N ARG A 10 -9.28 -9.94 3.28
CA ARG A 10 -8.10 -9.57 4.06
C ARG A 10 -8.09 -8.07 4.26
N GLU A 11 -7.86 -7.62 5.49
CA GLU A 11 -7.53 -6.23 5.78
C GLU A 11 -6.11 -5.93 5.31
N LEU A 12 -5.95 -4.87 4.51
CA LEU A 12 -4.67 -4.49 3.92
C LEU A 12 -4.33 -3.05 4.33
N PRO A 13 -3.15 -2.81 4.97
CA PRO A 13 -2.69 -1.46 5.25
C PRO A 13 -2.56 -0.65 3.95
N LEU A 14 -2.97 0.62 3.97
CA LEU A 14 -2.91 1.50 2.80
C LEU A 14 -1.87 2.60 3.01
N PHE A 15 -0.90 2.67 2.10
CA PHE A 15 0.08 3.75 2.04
C PHE A 15 -0.38 4.81 1.03
N PRO A 16 -0.63 6.06 1.44
CA PRO A 16 -1.03 7.11 0.53
C PRO A 16 0.17 7.63 -0.28
N LEU A 17 -0.02 7.80 -1.59
CA LEU A 17 0.90 8.46 -2.51
C LEU A 17 0.15 9.50 -3.32
N SER A 18 0.70 10.72 -3.43
CA SER A 18 -0.04 11.83 -4.02
C SER A 18 -0.08 11.83 -5.56
N GLU A 19 0.88 11.17 -6.22
CA GLU A 19 1.07 11.34 -7.67
C GLU A 19 1.44 10.05 -8.42
N VAL A 20 1.34 8.88 -7.77
CA VAL A 20 1.87 7.63 -8.34
C VAL A 20 0.80 6.54 -8.40
N VAL A 21 0.67 5.95 -9.59
CA VAL A 21 -0.02 4.67 -9.81
C VAL A 21 1.03 3.60 -10.09
N LEU A 22 0.87 2.42 -9.47
CA LEU A 22 1.77 1.29 -9.66
C LEU A 22 1.20 0.25 -10.59
N PHE A 23 2.05 -0.21 -11.49
CA PHE A 23 1.81 -1.44 -12.25
C PHE A 23 2.41 -2.64 -11.50
N PRO A 24 1.83 -3.84 -11.65
CA PRO A 24 2.41 -5.07 -11.12
C PRO A 24 3.89 -5.22 -11.49
N ASP A 25 4.67 -5.78 -10.56
CA ASP A 25 6.10 -6.09 -10.71
C ASP A 25 7.03 -4.88 -10.97
N LYS A 26 6.52 -3.65 -10.83
CA LYS A 26 7.37 -2.45 -10.89
C LYS A 26 7.92 -2.09 -9.50
N PRO A 27 9.25 -1.93 -9.36
CA PRO A 27 9.82 -1.46 -8.10
C PRO A 27 9.46 0.01 -7.89
N LEU A 28 9.04 0.36 -6.67
CA LEU A 28 8.84 1.74 -6.24
C LEU A 28 9.76 2.04 -5.04
N PRO A 29 10.85 2.79 -5.23
CA PRO A 29 11.67 3.23 -4.10
C PRO A 29 10.88 4.25 -3.28
N LEU A 30 10.57 3.91 -2.03
CA LEU A 30 9.87 4.79 -1.09
C LEU A 30 10.84 5.31 -0.03
N HIS A 31 10.89 6.63 0.14
CA HIS A 31 11.58 7.25 1.26
C HIS A 31 10.59 7.53 2.40
N ILE A 32 10.63 6.70 3.43
CA ILE A 32 9.68 6.75 4.55
C ILE A 32 10.28 7.55 5.72
N PHE A 33 10.02 8.86 5.73
CA PHE A 33 10.55 9.75 6.77
C PHE A 33 9.55 10.06 7.88
N GLU A 34 8.25 10.15 7.57
CA GLU A 34 7.23 10.47 8.59
C GLU A 34 7.10 9.34 9.62
N PHE A 35 7.08 9.71 10.89
CA PHE A 35 7.07 8.77 12.01
C PHE A 35 5.92 7.76 11.97
N ARG A 36 4.69 8.23 11.68
CA ARG A 36 3.51 7.37 11.54
C ARG A 36 3.68 6.27 10.49
N TYR A 37 4.33 6.59 9.38
CA TYR A 37 4.57 5.65 8.30
C TYR A 37 5.71 4.70 8.60
N ARG A 38 6.73 5.14 9.34
CA ARG A 38 7.79 4.25 9.86
C ARG A 38 7.22 3.17 10.76
N ILE A 39 6.28 3.53 11.65
CA ILE A 39 5.57 2.55 12.49
C ILE A 39 4.81 1.55 11.61
N MET A 40 4.01 2.05 10.66
CA MET A 40 3.24 1.19 9.75
C MET A 40 4.13 0.23 8.96
N MET A 41 5.26 0.72 8.44
CA MET A 41 6.22 -0.09 7.69
C MET A 41 6.86 -1.17 8.56
N ASN A 42 7.20 -0.86 9.81
CA ASN A 42 7.70 -1.87 10.74
C ASN A 42 6.66 -2.99 10.97
N THR A 43 5.38 -2.65 11.13
CA THR A 43 4.29 -3.64 11.24
C THR A 43 4.17 -4.50 9.97
N ILE A 44 4.22 -3.88 8.78
CA ILE A 44 4.15 -4.58 7.49
C ILE A 44 5.33 -5.54 7.32
N LEU A 45 6.56 -5.10 7.66
CA LEU A 45 7.78 -5.89 7.53
C LEU A 45 7.81 -7.12 8.45
N GLN A 46 7.14 -7.03 9.60
CA GLN A 46 6.96 -8.14 10.55
C GLN A 46 5.82 -9.10 10.17
N SER A 47 4.96 -8.71 9.22
CA SER A 47 3.82 -9.48 8.73
C SER A 47 4.14 -10.14 7.36
N ASP A 48 3.14 -10.24 6.49
CA ASP A 48 3.22 -10.82 5.15
C ASP A 48 3.86 -9.91 4.09
N ARG A 49 4.34 -8.72 4.51
CA ARG A 49 4.97 -7.70 3.65
C ARG A 49 4.08 -7.18 2.53
N ARG A 50 2.75 -7.25 2.70
CA ARG A 50 1.79 -6.72 1.73
C ARG A 50 1.15 -5.45 2.25
N PHE A 51 1.03 -4.47 1.37
CA PHE A 51 0.28 -3.25 1.62
C PHE A 51 -0.26 -2.72 0.29
N GLY A 52 -1.33 -1.95 0.36
CA GLY A 52 -1.91 -1.26 -0.79
C GLY A 52 -1.32 0.13 -0.93
N VAL A 53 -1.31 0.63 -2.16
CA VAL A 53 -0.99 2.03 -2.44
C VAL A 53 -2.29 2.74 -2.78
N LEU A 54 -2.53 3.87 -2.12
CA LEU A 54 -3.70 4.69 -2.32
C LEU A 54 -3.30 6.00 -2.97
N MET A 55 -3.87 6.31 -4.14
CA MET A 55 -3.67 7.62 -4.74
C MET A 55 -4.46 8.65 -3.94
N VAL A 56 -3.79 9.70 -3.47
CA VAL A 56 -4.42 10.83 -2.78
C VAL A 56 -4.29 12.09 -3.63
N ASP A 57 -5.35 12.87 -3.70
CA ASP A 57 -5.33 14.18 -4.33
C ASP A 57 -4.33 15.08 -3.59
N PRO A 58 -3.32 15.64 -4.28
CA PRO A 58 -2.29 16.47 -3.63
C PRO A 58 -2.84 17.82 -3.13
N VAL A 59 -3.96 18.29 -3.67
CA VAL A 59 -4.58 19.58 -3.33
C VAL A 59 -5.63 19.41 -2.24
N GLU A 60 -6.50 18.40 -2.37
CA GLU A 60 -7.61 18.20 -1.44
C GLU A 60 -7.28 17.23 -0.29
N GLY A 61 -6.20 16.44 -0.41
CA GLY A 61 -5.86 15.37 0.52
C GLY A 61 -6.89 14.24 0.56
N LYS A 62 -7.83 14.23 -0.40
CA LYS A 62 -8.88 13.21 -0.50
C LYS A 62 -8.37 12.01 -1.28
N VAL A 63 -8.96 10.86 -1.00
CA VAL A 63 -8.72 9.66 -1.81
C VAL A 63 -9.20 9.92 -3.23
N ALA A 64 -8.36 9.65 -4.22
CA ALA A 64 -8.75 9.73 -5.62
C ALA A 64 -9.94 8.79 -5.89
N LYS A 65 -11.02 9.33 -6.47
CA LYS A 65 -12.24 8.58 -6.82
C LYS A 65 -12.11 7.87 -8.15
#